data_AF-A0A2H0UDY2-F1
#
_entry.id   AF-A0A2H0UDY2-F1
#
_cell.length_a   1.000
_cell.length_b   1.000
_cell.length_c   1.000
_cell.angle_alpha   90.00
_cell.angle_beta   90.00
_cell.angle_gamma   90.00
#
_symmetry.space_group_name_H-M   'P 1'
#
loop_
_entity.id
_entity.type
_entity.pdbx_description
1 polymer ?
#
loop_
_entity_poly.entity_id
_entity_poly.type
_entity_poly.pdbx_seq_one_letter_code
_entity_poly.pdbx_strand_id
1 'polypeptide(L)'
;MENYVCIHACYTIRNHMLNPFPIQFLALFAYLILRFFVGTILVYFGYTHLVRKHELPFPAKVGVALAAVELVSGAMLVLGFYTQIAALAVMLLSLLGIIFAKRLRSAYIQNALFYTLLLATALSLFITGGGVFAFDLPI
;
A
#
# COMPACT_ATOMS: atom_id res chain seq x y z
N MET A 1 -42.01 -27.02 12.58
CA MET A 1 -41.45 -26.31 11.39
C MET A 1 -41.42 -24.79 11.56
N GLU A 2 -42.24 -24.18 12.42
CA GLU A 2 -42.24 -22.72 12.66
C GLU A 2 -40.96 -22.17 13.31
N ASN A 3 -40.27 -22.94 14.16
CA ASN A 3 -39.07 -22.45 14.85
C ASN A 3 -37.87 -22.19 13.91
N TYR A 4 -37.79 -22.85 12.74
CA TYR A 4 -36.68 -22.65 11.80
C TYR A 4 -36.83 -21.35 10.99
N VAL A 5 -38.07 -20.93 10.71
CA VAL A 5 -38.35 -19.70 9.96
C VAL A 5 -38.01 -18.46 10.79
N CYS A 6 -38.28 -18.50 12.10
CA CYS A 6 -37.98 -17.40 13.01
C CYS A 6 -36.46 -17.18 13.20
N ILE A 7 -35.68 -18.26 13.24
CA ILE A 7 -34.20 -18.19 13.34
C ILE A 7 -33.59 -17.64 12.04
N HIS A 8 -34.10 -18.05 10.87
CA HIS A 8 -33.63 -17.51 9.58
C HIS A 8 -34.01 -16.03 9.39
N ALA A 9 -35.21 -15.63 9.80
CA ALA A 9 -35.63 -14.22 9.75
C ALA A 9 -34.77 -13.35 10.69
N CYS A 10 -34.45 -13.85 11.88
CA CYS A 10 -33.59 -13.15 12.83
C CYS A 10 -32.13 -13.06 12.35
N TYR A 11 -31.62 -14.08 11.62
CA TYR A 11 -30.30 -14.04 11.00
C TYR A 11 -30.21 -13.03 9.86
N THR A 12 -31.23 -12.97 8.98
CA THR A 12 -31.28 -12.02 7.86
C THR A 12 -31.49 -10.57 8.32
N ILE A 13 -32.30 -10.32 9.35
CA ILE A 13 -32.51 -8.98 9.91
C ILE A 13 -31.25 -8.49 10.67
N ARG A 14 -30.55 -9.37 11.40
CA ARG A 14 -29.26 -9.04 12.04
C ARG A 14 -28.18 -8.68 11.02
N ASN A 15 -28.15 -9.35 9.87
CA ASN A 15 -27.18 -9.08 8.80
C ASN A 15 -27.47 -7.78 8.03
N HIS A 16 -28.67 -7.20 8.18
CA HIS A 16 -29.08 -5.99 7.47
C HIS A 16 -28.83 -4.67 8.22
N MET A 17 -28.42 -4.70 9.50
CA MET A 17 -28.41 -3.50 10.38
C MET A 17 -27.03 -2.98 10.81
N LEU A 18 -25.92 -3.35 10.15
CA LEU A 18 -24.58 -2.96 10.63
C LEU A 18 -23.74 -2.11 9.66
N ASN A 19 -24.23 -1.83 8.45
CA ASN A 19 -23.60 -0.83 7.57
C ASN A 19 -24.55 0.36 7.37
N PRO A 20 -24.31 1.51 8.03
CA PRO A 20 -25.19 2.68 7.94
C PRO A 20 -25.28 3.25 6.52
N PHE A 21 -24.32 2.94 5.65
CA PHE A 21 -24.32 3.34 4.24
C PHE A 21 -23.80 2.21 3.35
N PRO A 22 -24.64 1.58 2.51
CA PRO A 22 -24.21 0.52 1.60
C PRO A 22 -23.46 1.09 0.38
N ILE A 23 -22.25 1.64 0.59
CA ILE A 23 -21.43 2.30 -0.45
C ILE A 23 -20.38 1.35 -1.07
N GLN A 24 -20.65 0.04 -1.09
CA GLN A 24 -19.69 -0.99 -1.53
C GLN A 24 -19.18 -0.79 -2.96
N PHE A 25 -19.98 -0.17 -3.83
CA PHE A 25 -19.57 0.18 -5.21
C PHE A 25 -18.41 1.19 -5.25
N LEU A 26 -18.21 1.97 -4.18
CA LEU A 26 -17.14 2.97 -4.05
C LEU A 26 -15.81 2.36 -3.59
N ALA A 27 -15.79 1.08 -3.18
CA ALA A 27 -14.58 0.39 -2.74
C ALA A 27 -13.46 0.45 -3.79
N LEU A 28 -13.82 0.40 -5.07
CA LEU A 28 -12.89 0.50 -6.18
C LEU A 28 -12.17 1.86 -6.25
N PHE A 29 -12.88 2.95 -5.91
CA PHE A 29 -12.29 4.29 -5.82
C PHE A 29 -11.40 4.45 -4.58
N ALA A 30 -11.73 3.76 -3.48
CA ALA A 30 -10.89 3.76 -2.29
C ALA A 30 -9.50 3.18 -2.58
N TYR A 31 -9.41 2.10 -3.36
CA TYR A 31 -8.12 1.54 -3.77
C TYR A 31 -7.32 2.50 -4.67
N LEU A 32 -7.99 3.21 -5.58
CA LEU A 32 -7.34 4.22 -6.43
C LEU A 32 -6.75 5.36 -5.59
N ILE A 33 -7.50 5.87 -4.62
CA ILE A 33 -7.04 6.91 -3.69
C ILE A 33 -5.81 6.41 -2.92
N LEU A 34 -5.92 5.22 -2.31
CA LEU A 34 -4.83 4.63 -1.54
C LEU A 34 -3.56 4.49 -2.39
N ARG A 35 -3.71 3.97 -3.62
CA ARG A 35 -2.62 3.78 -4.58
C ARG A 35 -1.96 5.10 -4.97
N PHE A 36 -2.76 6.12 -5.27
CA PHE A 36 -2.26 7.43 -5.67
C PHE A 36 -1.44 8.10 -4.57
N PHE A 37 -1.95 8.08 -3.32
CA PHE A 37 -1.24 8.68 -2.19
C PHE A 37 0.01 7.89 -1.78
N VAL A 38 -0.08 6.56 -1.70
CA VAL A 38 1.10 5.72 -1.40
C VAL A 38 2.16 5.88 -2.49
N GLY A 39 1.76 5.86 -3.75
CA GLY A 39 2.65 6.02 -4.89
C GLY A 39 3.33 7.40 -4.92
N THR A 40 2.60 8.49 -4.67
CA THR A 40 3.19 9.83 -4.60
C THR A 40 4.17 10.00 -3.44
N ILE A 41 3.86 9.42 -2.27
CA ILE A 41 4.78 9.38 -1.13
C ILE A 41 6.09 8.66 -1.49
N LEU A 42 6.00 7.51 -2.16
CA LEU A 42 7.17 6.75 -2.61
C LEU A 42 8.00 7.51 -3.65
N VAL A 43 7.36 8.16 -4.62
CA VAL A 43 8.06 9.00 -5.60
C VAL A 43 8.79 10.15 -4.91
N TYR A 44 8.15 10.81 -3.94
CA TYR A 44 8.77 11.89 -3.17
C TYR A 44 9.99 11.39 -2.38
N PHE A 45 9.90 10.25 -1.71
CA PHE A 45 11.04 9.67 -0.98
C PHE A 45 12.15 9.20 -1.91
N GLY A 46 11.81 8.48 -2.98
CA GLY A 46 12.79 8.03 -3.97
C GLY A 46 13.56 9.21 -4.59
N TYR A 47 12.87 10.30 -4.93
CA TYR A 47 13.52 11.53 -5.39
C TYR A 47 14.45 12.13 -4.33
N THR A 48 13.98 12.23 -3.08
CA THR A 48 14.76 12.81 -1.98
C THR A 48 16.00 11.98 -1.67
N HIS A 49 15.89 10.64 -1.65
CA HIS A 49 16.99 9.71 -1.46
C HIS A 49 17.99 9.73 -2.61
N LEU A 50 17.53 9.95 -3.85
CA LEU A 50 18.40 10.05 -5.02
C LEU A 50 19.24 11.34 -5.00
N VAL A 51 18.62 12.47 -4.64
CA VAL A 51 19.30 13.78 -4.53
C VAL A 51 20.28 13.79 -3.36
N ARG A 52 19.87 13.25 -2.20
CA ARG A 52 20.66 13.25 -0.95
C ARG A 52 21.40 11.94 -0.70
N LYS A 53 21.81 11.26 -1.77
CA LYS A 53 22.47 9.93 -1.72
C LYS A 53 23.72 9.87 -0.84
N HIS A 54 24.41 10.99 -0.62
CA HIS A 54 25.62 11.08 0.21
C HIS A 54 25.33 11.12 1.72
N GLU A 55 24.10 11.42 2.11
CA GLU A 55 23.68 11.52 3.52
C GLU A 55 22.97 10.23 4.00
N LEU A 56 22.84 9.26 3.10
CA LEU A 56 22.29 7.94 3.42
C LEU A 56 23.35 7.11 4.15
N PRO A 57 22.95 6.32 5.17
CA PRO A 57 23.87 5.45 5.91
C PRO A 57 24.32 4.20 5.13
N PHE A 58 23.98 4.11 3.84
CA PHE A 58 24.30 2.98 2.97
C PHE A 58 25.37 3.36 1.94
N PRO A 59 26.09 2.37 1.37
CA PRO A 59 26.98 2.63 0.25
C PRO A 59 26.21 3.30 -0.90
N ALA A 60 26.82 4.29 -1.56
CA ALA A 60 26.15 5.10 -2.58
C ALA A 60 25.45 4.28 -3.67
N LYS A 61 26.04 3.15 -4.09
CA LYS A 61 25.42 2.23 -5.07
C LYS A 61 24.11 1.62 -4.56
N VAL A 62 24.08 1.20 -3.30
CA VAL A 62 22.91 0.58 -2.66
C VAL A 62 21.84 1.63 -2.41
N GLY A 63 22.22 2.83 -1.93
CA GLY A 63 21.29 3.93 -1.73
C GLY A 63 20.60 4.37 -3.03
N VAL A 64 21.36 4.46 -4.13
CA VAL A 64 20.80 4.77 -5.46
C VAL A 64 19.87 3.66 -5.95
N ALA A 65 20.23 2.38 -5.75
CA ALA A 65 19.37 1.27 -6.14
C ALA A 65 18.04 1.28 -5.36
N LEU A 66 18.08 1.49 -4.04
CA LEU A 66 16.87 1.60 -3.21
C LEU A 66 15.99 2.78 -3.64
N ALA A 67 16.60 3.96 -3.84
CA ALA A 67 15.90 5.15 -4.32
C ALA A 67 15.25 4.94 -5.70
N ALA A 68 15.95 4.23 -6.60
CA ALA A 68 15.41 3.88 -7.91
C ALA A 68 14.21 2.94 -7.81
N VAL A 69 14.28 1.91 -6.95
CA VAL A 69 13.15 0.99 -6.73
C VAL A 69 11.96 1.72 -6.11
N GLU A 70 12.18 2.61 -5.14
CA GLU A 70 11.12 3.47 -4.55
C GLU A 70 10.45 4.34 -5.62
N LEU A 71 11.25 5.00 -6.46
CA LEU A 71 10.74 5.89 -7.51
C LEU A 71 9.95 5.12 -8.58
N VAL A 72 10.50 4.00 -9.05
CA VAL A 72 9.86 3.17 -10.08
C VAL A 72 8.59 2.53 -9.54
N SER A 73 8.62 1.92 -8.35
CA SER A 73 7.43 1.32 -7.73
C SER A 73 6.35 2.37 -7.42
N GLY A 74 6.74 3.55 -6.94
CA GLY A 74 5.82 4.66 -6.71
C GLY A 74 5.15 5.14 -8.02
N ALA A 75 5.92 5.29 -9.10
CA ALA A 75 5.39 5.67 -10.41
C ALA A 75 4.44 4.60 -10.98
N MET A 76 4.82 3.32 -10.87
CA MET A 76 3.98 2.18 -11.28
C MET A 76 2.65 2.17 -10.52
N LEU A 77 2.67 2.42 -9.21
CA LEU A 77 1.45 2.56 -8.41
C LEU A 77 0.63 3.77 -8.89
N VAL A 78 1.20 4.96 -9.05
CA VAL A 78 0.41 6.13 -9.51
C VAL A 78 -0.26 5.85 -10.87
N LEU A 79 0.50 5.36 -11.84
CA LEU A 79 0.03 5.08 -13.19
C LEU A 79 -0.91 3.87 -13.28
N GLY A 80 -0.89 2.97 -12.29
CA GLY A 80 -1.73 1.78 -12.28
C GLY A 80 -1.22 0.65 -13.17
N PHE A 81 0.09 0.56 -13.36
CA PHE A 81 0.74 -0.43 -14.19
C PHE A 81 1.55 -1.38 -13.34
N TYR A 82 1.41 -2.70 -13.52
CA TYR A 82 2.07 -3.73 -12.71
C TYR A 82 1.96 -3.46 -11.19
N THR A 83 0.78 -3.01 -10.76
CA THR A 83 0.34 -2.70 -9.41
C THR A 83 0.68 -3.78 -8.39
N GLN A 84 0.47 -5.06 -8.73
CA GLN A 84 0.83 -6.17 -7.83
C GLN A 84 2.35 -6.31 -7.65
N ILE A 85 3.11 -6.17 -8.74
CA ILE A 85 4.58 -6.23 -8.69
C ILE A 85 5.12 -5.02 -7.92
N ALA A 86 4.56 -3.84 -8.16
CA ALA A 86 4.92 -2.62 -7.44
C ALA A 86 4.58 -2.73 -5.95
N ALA A 87 3.40 -3.25 -5.59
CA ALA A 87 3.01 -3.50 -4.20
C ALA A 87 3.99 -4.46 -3.51
N LEU A 88 4.43 -5.52 -4.20
CA LEU A 88 5.42 -6.46 -3.68
C LEU A 88 6.78 -5.79 -3.45
N ALA A 89 7.24 -4.94 -4.37
CA ALA A 89 8.46 -4.16 -4.18
C ALA A 89 8.34 -3.23 -2.95
N VAL A 90 7.20 -2.56 -2.78
CA VAL A 90 6.93 -1.68 -1.63
C VAL A 90 6.88 -2.47 -0.33
N MET A 91 6.32 -3.69 -0.32
CA MET A 91 6.38 -4.57 0.85
C MET A 91 7.82 -4.89 1.25
N LEU A 92 8.67 -5.27 0.29
CA LEU A 92 10.08 -5.57 0.54
C LEU A 92 10.85 -4.34 1.06
N LEU A 93 10.63 -3.17 0.45
CA LEU A 93 11.21 -1.91 0.91
C LEU A 93 10.77 -1.56 2.34
N SER A 94 9.49 -1.77 2.64
CA SER A 94 8.92 -1.50 3.97
C SER A 94 9.51 -2.43 5.03
N LEU A 95 9.66 -3.72 4.73
CA LEU A 95 10.32 -4.68 5.61
C LEU A 95 11.78 -4.27 5.90
N LEU A 96 12.51 -3.88 4.85
CA LEU A 96 13.87 -3.40 4.97
C LEU A 96 13.95 -2.13 5.83
N GLY A 97 13.02 -1.20 5.61
CA GLY A 97 12.84 0.02 6.40
C GLY A 97 12.57 -0.26 7.87
N ILE A 98 11.71 -1.22 8.22
CA ILE A 98 11.44 -1.62 9.62
C ILE A 98 12.71 -2.15 10.30
N ILE A 99 13.46 -2.99 9.60
CA ILE A 99 14.70 -3.60 10.13
C ILE A 99 15.76 -2.52 10.37
N PHE A 100 15.94 -1.59 9.42
CA PHE A 100 16.96 -0.56 9.51
C PHE A 100 16.56 0.64 10.36
N ALA A 101 15.27 0.98 10.48
CA ALA A 101 14.79 2.10 11.29
C ALA A 101 15.20 1.98 12.77
N LYS A 102 15.39 0.76 13.28
CA LYS A 102 15.89 0.52 14.64
C LYS A 102 17.40 0.68 14.77
N ARG A 103 18.16 0.43 13.70
CA ARG A 103 19.64 0.45 13.71
C ARG A 103 20.22 1.79 13.26
N LEU A 104 19.54 2.47 12.35
CA LEU A 104 20.04 3.64 11.64
C LEU A 104 19.12 4.81 11.93
N ARG A 105 19.42 5.56 12.99
CA ARG A 105 18.71 6.78 13.36
C ARG A 105 19.23 7.92 12.47
N SER A 106 18.77 7.95 11.23
CA SER A 106 19.05 9.03 10.27
C SER A 106 17.81 9.90 10.08
N ALA A 107 17.98 11.20 9.86
CA ALA A 107 16.88 12.10 9.52
C ALA A 107 16.17 11.71 8.21
N TYR A 108 16.84 10.88 7.40
CA TYR A 108 16.36 10.41 6.11
C TYR A 108 15.67 9.05 6.17
N ILE A 109 15.77 8.33 7.29
CA ILE A 109 15.05 7.08 7.50
C ILE A 109 13.84 7.36 8.37
N GLN A 110 12.66 7.00 7.88
CA GLN A 110 11.43 7.20 8.63
C GLN A 110 11.35 6.26 9.85
N ASN A 111 10.46 6.57 10.79
CA ASN A 111 10.28 5.71 11.95
C ASN A 111 9.70 4.34 11.55
N ALA A 112 9.91 3.33 12.40
CA ALA A 112 9.42 1.97 12.13
C ALA A 112 7.88 1.91 11.98
N LEU A 113 7.15 2.84 12.62
CA LEU A 113 5.70 2.94 12.50
C LEU A 113 5.26 3.33 11.08
N PHE A 114 5.94 4.28 10.46
CA PHE A 114 5.69 4.68 9.08
C PHE A 114 5.85 3.49 8.13
N TYR A 115 6.96 2.75 8.24
CA TYR A 115 7.18 1.56 7.40
C TYR A 115 6.20 0.42 7.72
N THR A 116 5.73 0.31 8.96
CA THR A 116 4.67 -0.65 9.31
C THR A 116 3.34 -0.30 8.65
N LEU A 117 2.96 0.99 8.63
CA LEU A 117 1.80 1.47 7.91
C LEU A 117 1.94 1.25 6.41
N LEU A 118 3.11 1.59 5.86
CA LEU A 118 3.41 1.37 4.44
C LEU A 118 3.31 -0.11 4.07
N LEU A 119 3.84 -1.01 4.91
CA LEU A 119 3.71 -2.45 4.74
C LEU A 119 2.25 -2.91 4.76
N ALA A 120 1.46 -2.45 5.73
CA ALA A 120 0.04 -2.81 5.83
C ALA A 120 -0.75 -2.33 4.60
N THR A 121 -0.49 -1.10 4.13
CA THR A 121 -1.11 -0.57 2.91
C THR A 121 -0.69 -1.35 1.67
N ALA A 122 0.61 -1.67 1.53
CA ALA A 122 1.13 -2.44 0.41
C ALA A 122 0.57 -3.87 0.39
N LEU A 123 0.42 -4.50 1.55
CA LEU A 123 -0.24 -5.80 1.67
C LEU A 123 -1.71 -5.71 1.26
N SER A 124 -2.42 -4.66 1.68
CA SER A 124 -3.79 -4.43 1.24
C SER A 124 -3.87 -4.28 -0.29
N LEU A 125 -3.02 -3.43 -0.89
CA LEU A 125 -2.92 -3.23 -2.35
C LEU A 125 -2.55 -4.50 -3.11
N PHE A 126 -1.70 -5.35 -2.54
CA PHE A 126 -1.33 -6.63 -3.14
C PHE A 126 -2.53 -7.59 -3.18
N ILE A 127 -3.29 -7.69 -2.09
CA ILE A 127 -4.48 -8.56 -1.98
C ILE A 127 -5.63 -8.04 -2.85
N THR A 128 -5.88 -6.74 -2.84
CA THR A 128 -7.01 -6.13 -3.55
C THR A 128 -6.72 -5.85 -5.02
N GLY A 129 -5.44 -5.86 -5.43
CA GLY A 129 -4.99 -5.59 -6.78
C GLY A 129 -5.05 -4.11 -7.15
N GLY A 130 -5.02 -3.83 -8.45
CA GLY A 130 -4.85 -2.47 -8.95
C GLY A 130 -6.08 -1.54 -8.91
N GLY A 131 -7.28 -2.09 -8.67
CA GLY A 131 -8.55 -1.33 -8.65
C GLY A 131 -9.04 -0.90 -10.05
N VAL A 132 -10.02 0.03 -10.10
CA VAL A 132 -10.45 0.65 -11.36
C VAL A 132 -9.29 1.48 -11.91
N PHE A 133 -9.08 1.45 -13.24
CA PHE A 133 -7.92 2.04 -13.94
C PHE A 133 -6.57 1.37 -13.68
N ALA A 134 -6.53 0.11 -13.26
CA ALA A 134 -5.31 -0.68 -13.38
C ALA A 134 -5.23 -1.34 -14.76
N PHE A 135 -4.09 -1.16 -15.41
CA PHE A 135 -3.76 -1.82 -16.68
C PHE A 135 -3.51 -3.33 -16.50
N ASP A 136 -3.34 -3.81 -15.27
CA ASP A 136 -3.10 -5.23 -14.95
C ASP A 136 -4.35 -6.10 -14.92
N LEU A 137 -5.56 -5.52 -14.99
CA LEU A 137 -6.74 -6.36 -15.14
C LEU A 137 -6.78 -6.87 -16.58
N PRO A 138 -6.80 -8.21 -16.80
CA PRO A 138 -7.31 -8.71 -18.05
C PRO A 138 -8.78 -8.27 -18.13
N ILE A 139 -9.12 -7.67 -19.26
CA ILE A 139 -10.49 -7.56 -19.77
C ILE A 139 -11.26 -8.86 -19.61
#